data_AF-A0A1J5KUS9-F1
#
_entry.id   AF-A0A1J5KUS9-F1
#
_cell.length_a   1.000
_cell.length_b   1.000
_cell.length_c   1.000
_cell.angle_alpha   90.00
_cell.angle_beta   90.00
_cell.angle_gamma   90.00
#
_symmetry.space_group_name_H-M   'P 1'
#
loop_
_entity.id
_entity.type
_entity.pdbx_description
1 polymer ?
#
loop_
_entity_poly.entity_id
_entity_poly.type
_entity_poly.pdbx_seq_one_letter_code
_entity_poly.pdbx_strand_id
1 'polypeptide(L)'
;MTTSKIVVSIILIISPGLAMKEEFPQDFYIDISNNDSLLGRVSVNKIRTKFVFEVDIVFRESKKIFKHICQGFDHEDKSEAVDQGVMKLSHYLNSLKK
;
A
#
# COMPACT_ATOMS: atom_id res chain seq x y z
N MET A 1 24.12 17.28 -1.89
CA MET A 1 22.91 16.76 -1.22
C MET A 1 21.88 16.48 -2.30
N THR A 2 21.81 15.23 -2.77
CA THR A 2 20.96 14.85 -3.91
C THR A 2 19.72 14.19 -3.34
N THR A 3 18.66 14.97 -3.14
CA THR A 3 17.37 14.46 -2.67
C THR A 3 16.72 13.71 -3.84
N SER A 4 16.91 12.40 -3.91
CA SER A 4 16.23 11.54 -4.88
C SER A 4 14.73 11.60 -4.63
N LYS A 5 14.02 12.36 -5.47
CA LYS A 5 12.56 12.37 -5.54
C LYS A 5 12.11 10.99 -6.02
N ILE A 6 11.62 10.15 -5.11
CA ILE A 6 10.93 8.91 -5.47
C ILE A 6 9.57 9.33 -6.00
N VAL A 7 9.43 9.35 -7.33
CA VAL A 7 8.15 9.55 -8.02
C VAL A 7 7.47 8.18 -8.07
N VAL A 8 6.55 7.94 -7.13
CA VAL A 8 5.71 6.74 -7.17
C VAL A 8 4.59 7.00 -8.19
N SER A 9 4.79 6.54 -9.43
CA SER A 9 3.76 6.58 -10.46
C SER A 9 2.72 5.49 -10.17
N ILE A 10 1.69 5.83 -9.39
CA ILE A 10 0.48 5.01 -9.25
C ILE A 10 -0.29 5.12 -10.56
N ILE A 11 -0.19 4.11 -11.44
CA ILE A 11 -1.07 4.01 -12.61
C ILE A 11 -2.44 3.54 -12.09
N LEU A 12 -3.30 4.49 -11.81
CA LEU A 12 -4.70 4.23 -11.50
C LEU A 12 -5.47 4.11 -12.82
N ILE A 13 -5.70 2.88 -13.29
CA ILE A 13 -6.57 2.63 -14.43
C ILE A 13 -8.01 2.83 -13.96
N ILE A 14 -8.60 4.01 -14.20
CA ILE A 14 -10.03 4.24 -13.97
C ILE A 14 -10.73 4.34 -15.33
N SER A 15 -11.50 3.31 -15.68
CA SER A 15 -12.45 3.37 -16.79
C SER A 15 -13.62 4.29 -16.37
N PRO A 16 -13.96 5.35 -17.12
CA PRO A 16 -15.05 6.24 -16.75
C PRO A 16 -16.38 5.61 -17.19
N GLY A 17 -17.30 5.38 -16.25
CA GLY A 17 -18.70 5.08 -16.59
C GLY A 17 -19.33 3.86 -15.91
N LEU A 18 -19.15 3.69 -14.60
CA LEU A 18 -20.09 2.97 -13.74
C LEU A 18 -19.72 3.32 -12.30
N ALA A 19 -20.68 3.71 -11.45
CA ALA A 19 -20.43 3.78 -10.01
C ALA A 19 -20.21 2.34 -9.52
N MET A 20 -18.99 1.83 -9.67
CA MET A 20 -18.60 0.54 -9.15
C MET A 20 -18.68 0.64 -7.63
N LYS A 21 -19.44 -0.26 -7.01
CA LYS A 21 -19.29 -0.50 -5.58
C LYS A 21 -17.81 -0.79 -5.36
N GLU A 22 -17.16 0.04 -4.56
CA GLU A 22 -15.79 -0.24 -4.14
C GLU A 22 -15.81 -1.56 -3.37
N GLU A 23 -15.23 -2.60 -3.98
CA GLU A 23 -15.07 -3.89 -3.34
C GLU A 23 -13.87 -3.79 -2.40
N PHE A 24 -14.04 -4.32 -1.18
CA PHE A 24 -13.00 -4.37 -0.15
C PHE A 24 -12.72 -5.83 0.21
N PRO A 25 -11.47 -6.20 0.52
CA PRO A 25 -10.30 -5.32 0.59
C PRO A 25 -9.75 -4.88 -0.79
N GLN A 26 -9.04 -3.75 -0.82
CA GLN A 26 -8.29 -3.27 -1.97
C GLN A 26 -6.80 -3.36 -1.69
N ASP A 27 -6.08 -4.15 -2.47
CA ASP A 27 -4.64 -4.33 -2.31
C ASP A 27 -3.86 -3.49 -3.32
N PHE A 28 -2.90 -2.71 -2.81
CA PHE A 28 -1.94 -1.94 -3.57
C PHE A 28 -0.56 -2.57 -3.40
N TYR A 29 0.08 -2.95 -4.52
CA TYR A 29 1.39 -3.59 -4.53
C TYR A 29 2.45 -2.63 -5.03
N ILE A 30 3.59 -2.58 -4.33
CA ILE A 30 4.69 -1.65 -4.57
C ILE A 30 5.98 -2.44 -4.71
N ASP A 31 6.71 -2.21 -5.81
CA ASP A 31 7.99 -2.86 -6.04
C ASP A 31 9.04 -2.39 -5.03
N ILE A 32 9.78 -3.35 -4.46
CA ILE A 32 10.91 -3.06 -3.58
C ILE A 32 12.17 -3.06 -4.43
N SER A 33 12.83 -1.90 -4.55
CA SER A 33 14.09 -1.81 -5.30
C SER A 33 15.12 -2.80 -4.74
N ASN A 34 15.80 -3.52 -5.64
CA ASN A 34 16.81 -4.54 -5.34
C ASN A 34 16.28 -5.88 -4.78
N ASN A 35 14.97 -6.16 -4.85
CA ASN A 35 14.44 -7.48 -4.52
C ASN A 35 13.26 -7.87 -5.41
N ASP A 36 13.50 -8.74 -6.39
CA ASP A 36 12.48 -9.16 -7.35
C ASP A 36 11.46 -10.15 -6.77
N SER A 37 11.82 -10.84 -5.69
CA SER A 37 10.96 -11.86 -5.07
C SER A 37 9.94 -11.29 -4.09
N LEU A 38 10.12 -10.04 -3.64
CA LEU A 38 9.28 -9.39 -2.63
C LEU A 38 8.56 -8.16 -3.17
N LEU A 39 7.40 -7.88 -2.59
CA LEU A 39 6.58 -6.70 -2.83
C LEU A 39 6.18 -6.08 -1.49
N GLY A 40 6.09 -4.76 -1.45
CA GLY A 40 5.29 -4.08 -0.45
C GLY A 40 3.81 -4.22 -0.80
N ARG A 41 2.97 -4.46 0.20
CA ARG A 41 1.51 -4.47 0.10
C ARG A 41 0.95 -3.42 1.04
N VAL A 42 0.04 -2.59 0.55
CA VAL A 42 -0.88 -1.80 1.35
C VAL A 42 -2.28 -2.34 1.06
N SER A 43 -2.91 -2.98 2.03
CA SER A 43 -4.30 -3.44 1.91
C SER A 43 -5.20 -2.44 2.60
N VAL A 44 -6.24 -1.95 1.94
CA VAL A 44 -7.25 -1.10 2.56
C VAL A 44 -8.56 -1.87 2.63
N ASN A 45 -9.11 -1.96 3.82
CA ASN A 45 -10.39 -2.58 4.10
C ASN A 45 -11.37 -1.51 4.61
N LYS A 46 -12.67 -1.78 4.46
CA LYS A 46 -13.73 -0.92 4.98
C LYS A 46 -14.47 -1.64 6.09
N ILE A 47 -14.39 -1.09 7.30
CA ILE A 47 -15.13 -1.57 8.46
C ILE A 47 -16.21 -0.55 8.79
N ARG A 48 -17.48 -0.90 8.54
CA ARG A 48 -18.63 0.00 8.68
C ARG A 48 -18.46 1.28 7.83
N THR A 49 -18.18 2.41 8.48
CA THR A 49 -18.01 3.73 7.86
C THR A 49 -16.56 4.19 7.84
N LYS A 50 -15.62 3.40 8.37
CA LYS A 50 -14.20 3.75 8.49
C LYS A 50 -13.34 2.84 7.63
N PHE A 51 -12.17 3.34 7.26
CA PHE A 51 -11.15 2.61 6.54
C PHE A 51 -10.01 2.19 7.46
N VAL A 52 -9.56 0.95 7.24
CA VAL A 52 -8.43 0.34 7.93
C VAL A 52 -7.40 0.01 6.87
N PHE A 53 -6.14 0.33 7.12
CA PHE A 53 -5.06 -0.12 6.25
C PHE A 53 -4.17 -1.13 6.98
N GLU A 54 -3.63 -2.08 6.23
CA GLU A 54 -2.59 -3.00 6.65
C GLU A 54 -1.39 -2.83 5.70
N VAL A 55 -0.19 -2.86 6.27
CA VAL A 55 1.06 -2.77 5.52
C VAL A 55 1.86 -4.04 5.73
N ASP A 56 2.25 -4.69 4.64
CA ASP A 56 2.98 -5.95 4.66
C ASP A 56 4.08 -5.96 3.60
N ILE A 57 5.01 -6.88 3.78
CA ILE A 57 5.88 -7.39 2.73
C ILE A 57 5.36 -8.77 2.36
N VAL A 58 5.16 -9.01 1.07
CA VAL A 58 4.63 -10.26 0.54
C VAL A 58 5.56 -10.87 -0.50
N PHE A 59 5.46 -12.17 -0.72
CA PHE A 59 6.11 -12.81 -1.86
C PHE A 59 5.41 -12.42 -3.17
N ARG A 60 6.17 -12.04 -4.20
CA ARG A 60 5.64 -11.61 -5.49
C ARG A 60 4.73 -12.66 -6.13
N GLU A 61 5.15 -13.91 -6.12
CA GLU A 61 4.47 -15.03 -6.79
C GLU A 61 3.20 -15.46 -6.05
N SER A 62 3.30 -15.71 -4.75
CA SER A 62 2.20 -16.30 -3.98
C SER A 62 1.30 -15.30 -3.27
N LYS A 63 1.73 -14.03 -3.19
CA LYS A 63 1.13 -12.98 -2.35
C LYS A 63 1.01 -13.34 -0.86
N LYS A 64 1.65 -14.44 -0.43
CA LYS A 64 1.73 -14.80 0.98
C LYS A 64 2.51 -13.74 1.73
N ILE A 65 2.01 -13.39 2.91
CA ILE A 65 2.65 -12.44 3.82
C ILE A 65 4.00 -13.02 4.25
N PHE A 66 5.07 -12.33 3.86
CA PHE A 66 6.42 -12.60 4.33
C PHE A 66 6.65 -11.90 5.68
N LYS A 67 6.19 -10.66 5.81
CA LYS A 67 6.31 -9.89 7.05
C LYS A 67 5.21 -8.85 7.16
N HIS A 68 4.52 -8.82 8.31
CA HIS A 68 3.63 -7.72 8.65
C HIS A 68 4.42 -6.52 9.19
N ILE A 69 4.10 -5.31 8.75
CA ILE A 69 4.77 -4.07 9.17
C ILE A 69 3.95 -3.32 10.22
N CYS A 70 2.72 -2.94 9.86
CA CYS A 70 1.81 -2.27 10.77
C CYS A 70 0.39 -2.22 10.19
N GLN A 71 -0.54 -1.70 10.98
CA GLN A 71 -1.91 -1.39 10.56
C GLN A 71 -2.35 -0.06 11.16
N GLY A 72 -3.31 0.60 10.53
CA GLY A 72 -3.92 1.83 11.02
C GLY A 72 -5.44 1.79 10.88
N PHE A 73 -6.13 2.43 11.82
CA PHE A 73 -7.58 2.38 11.98
C PHE A 73 -8.22 3.77 11.86
N ASP A 74 -9.55 3.79 11.83
CA ASP A 74 -10.39 4.99 12.00
C ASP A 74 -10.25 6.10 10.96
N HIS A 75 -9.73 5.79 9.77
CA HIS A 75 -9.66 6.75 8.66
C HIS A 75 -11.05 7.00 8.08
N GLU A 76 -11.38 8.27 7.82
CA GLU A 76 -12.68 8.64 7.24
C GLU A 76 -12.71 8.50 5.73
N ASP A 77 -11.54 8.66 5.12
CA ASP A 77 -11.35 8.64 3.69
C ASP A 77 -10.43 7.47 3.26
N LYS A 78 -10.77 6.86 2.13
CA LYS A 78 -10.01 5.75 1.57
C LYS A 78 -8.62 6.20 1.10
N SER A 79 -8.54 7.34 0.43
CA SER A 79 -7.27 7.89 -0.07
C SER A 79 -6.34 8.18 1.10
N GLU A 80 -6.88 8.76 2.19
CA GLU A 80 -6.12 8.97 3.42
C GLU A 80 -5.53 7.66 3.98
N ALA A 81 -6.34 6.59 4.06
CA ALA A 81 -5.86 5.29 4.51
C ALA A 81 -4.75 4.71 3.62
N VAL A 82 -4.88 4.86 2.29
CA VAL A 82 -3.85 4.44 1.33
C VAL A 82 -2.56 5.26 1.53
N ASP A 83 -2.66 6.58 1.57
CA ASP A 83 -1.52 7.49 1.70
C ASP A 83 -0.74 7.23 2.99
N GLN A 84 -1.46 7.02 4.10
CA GLN A 84 -0.85 6.62 5.38
C GLN A 84 -0.14 5.26 5.27
N GLY A 85 -0.78 4.26 4.68
CA GLY A 85 -0.17 2.94 4.46
C GLY A 85 1.11 3.01 3.61
N VAL A 86 1.08 3.75 2.50
CA VAL A 86 2.25 3.97 1.63
C VAL A 86 3.37 4.71 2.38
N MET A 87 3.02 5.75 3.14
CA MET A 87 3.99 6.48 3.95
C MET A 87 4.68 5.57 4.97
N LYS A 88 3.93 4.70 5.67
CA LYS A 88 4.47 3.75 6.64
C LYS A 88 5.38 2.71 5.98
N LEU A 89 4.99 2.18 4.83
CA LEU A 89 5.82 1.26 4.05
C LEU A 89 7.15 1.93 3.64
N SER A 90 7.09 3.16 3.12
CA SER A 90 8.27 3.92 2.72
C SER A 90 9.23 4.16 3.90
N HIS A 91 8.70 4.54 5.06
CA HIS A 91 9.49 4.69 6.29
C HIS A 91 10.18 3.38 6.69
N TYR A 92 9.45 2.27 6.66
CA TYR A 92 10.01 0.96 6.96
C TYR A 92 11.15 0.60 6.00
N LEU A 93 10.92 0.67 4.68
CA LEU A 93 11.92 0.33 3.68
C LEU A 93 13.17 1.22 3.76
N ASN A 94 13.01 2.50 4.05
CA ASN A 94 14.16 3.41 4.24
C ASN A 94 14.93 3.13 5.54
N SER A 95 14.27 2.59 6.58
CA SER A 95 14.97 2.22 7.81
C SER A 95 15.89 1.00 7.66
N LEU A 96 15.63 0.13 6.67
CA LEU A 96 16.46 -1.03 6.33
C LEU A 96 17.71 -0.70 5.52
N LYS A 97 17.84 0.51 4.97
CA LYS A 97 19.00 0.93 4.17
C LYS A 97 20.21 1.38 5.01
N LYS A 98 20.11 1.25 6.34
CA LYS A 98 21.21 1.54 7.28
C LYS A 98 22.18 0.37 7.33
#